data_AF-A0A928MI78-F1
#
_entry.id   AF-A0A928MI78-F1
#
_cell.length_a   1.000
_cell.length_b   1.000
_cell.length_c   1.000
_cell.angle_alpha   90.00
_cell.angle_beta   90.00
_cell.angle_gamma   90.00
#
_symmetry.space_group_name_H-M   'P 1'
#
loop_
_entity.id
_entity.type
_entity.pdbx_description
1 polymer ?
#
loop_
_entity_poly.entity_id
_entity_poly.type
_entity_poly.pdbx_seq_one_letter_code
_entity_poly.pdbx_strand_id
1 'polypeptide(L)'
;MSETIVNAAPPASPPENGEQAPKRNKYEKKGGRKGLPKIIRVGIPLVLIGGVLFGAYKFISRNTAKANGEIIEATSYTGSLSTYVTGWGSISPVSKEDYGKNIKGEVTEVAVEAGQVVSVGDLLFTIDPADMKTDLLNARTELAGLEKQLHDLDKNYNNAVERLSDARKALNECTVKAPFTGMILKVADGLPEVGDNLGTGATLGTIVDNSAMRLTLFFNRAYIGDVAVGQTVIVSVPDSMVQVAGTVSAINDQARPIDGTACFSVEVRVPNAGGLAEEQAATGYIETASGEIRPSLDGKLEYWRREDIVFKGVSGDVRSVNLQEFGRVTEGQTLCTVDTRAAADAVSDAQYDVESFARQMSDDYIQNDIRKVEDKIAELQEIIDNSGFYATIDGQVSNVSIKVGDKLAGGDAAAVTVSDTSSLVINVNIDEADISSVTVGMPVDLTYDTNDGSQTAYGTVSYVSFEAKINSDGGSAYFPATITLENDGKLLPGMSVNYSILAVSRDSCMILPSQCIVNTEEGPVVYVKNEQETDFGYEPVELGEGIVPDGYYAVRVEIGIADAENTEIVSGIEEGTVCYQGTMQSDGEGYWY
;
A
#
# COMPACT_ATOMS: atom_id res chain seq x y z
N MET A 1 6.82 -31.43 -21.30
CA MET A 1 7.10 -31.09 -22.71
C MET A 1 7.80 -29.75 -22.65
N SER A 2 9.13 -29.74 -22.54
CA SER A 2 10.10 -29.91 -23.64
C SER A 2 10.29 -28.57 -24.36
N GLU A 3 11.39 -27.86 -24.12
CA GLU A 3 12.68 -27.99 -24.85
C GLU A 3 12.59 -27.44 -26.28
N THR A 4 13.51 -26.58 -26.74
CA THR A 4 14.80 -27.01 -27.31
C THR A 4 15.81 -25.84 -27.40
N ILE A 5 17.10 -26.18 -27.52
CA ILE A 5 18.32 -25.33 -27.53
C ILE A 5 19.18 -25.79 -28.75
N VAL A 6 20.12 -25.09 -29.41
CA VAL A 6 21.04 -23.96 -29.11
C VAL A 6 21.46 -23.24 -30.44
N ASN A 7 22.21 -22.12 -30.32
CA ASN A 7 23.37 -21.69 -31.15
C ASN A 7 23.31 -20.37 -31.94
N ALA A 8 24.22 -19.47 -31.57
CA ALA A 8 25.00 -18.61 -32.48
C ALA A 8 26.41 -18.40 -31.88
N ALA A 9 27.44 -18.22 -32.72
CA ALA A 9 28.85 -18.08 -32.31
C ALA A 9 29.37 -16.63 -32.54
N PRO A 10 30.50 -16.20 -31.93
CA PRO A 10 30.82 -14.78 -31.77
C PRO A 10 31.70 -14.16 -32.90
N PRO A 11 31.65 -12.82 -33.09
CA PRO A 11 32.63 -12.03 -33.85
C PRO A 11 33.73 -11.41 -32.95
N ALA A 12 34.73 -10.77 -33.56
CA ALA A 12 35.97 -10.31 -32.90
C ALA A 12 36.09 -8.77 -32.72
N SER A 13 37.12 -8.36 -31.96
CA SER A 13 37.48 -6.99 -31.53
C SER A 13 38.06 -6.07 -32.63
N PRO A 14 37.86 -4.74 -32.51
CA PRO A 14 39.00 -3.79 -32.39
C PRO A 14 38.66 -2.52 -31.55
N PRO A 15 39.54 -1.50 -31.39
CA PRO A 15 41.02 -1.45 -31.33
C PRO A 15 41.54 -0.72 -30.05
N GLU A 16 42.87 -0.58 -29.91
CA GLU A 16 43.52 0.25 -28.88
C GLU A 16 43.34 1.77 -29.09
N ASN A 17 43.35 2.53 -27.99
CA ASN A 17 44.00 3.84 -27.94
C ASN A 17 44.49 4.13 -26.49
N GLY A 18 45.63 4.79 -26.34
CA GLY A 18 46.39 4.81 -25.08
C GLY A 18 46.32 6.12 -24.28
N GLU A 19 46.77 6.05 -23.02
CA GLU A 19 46.83 7.20 -22.09
C GLU A 19 48.22 7.37 -21.45
N GLN A 20 48.51 8.53 -20.86
CA GLN A 20 49.87 9.06 -20.69
C GLN A 20 50.42 8.95 -19.26
N ALA A 21 51.67 8.48 -19.13
CA ALA A 21 52.43 8.61 -17.88
C ALA A 21 53.11 10.01 -17.77
N PRO A 22 53.12 10.65 -16.58
CA PRO A 22 53.62 12.01 -16.41
C PRO A 22 55.16 12.12 -16.42
N LYS A 23 55.67 13.28 -16.88
CA LYS A 23 57.10 13.58 -16.97
C LYS A 23 57.66 14.08 -15.63
N ARG A 24 58.89 13.69 -15.28
CA ARG A 24 59.73 14.43 -14.31
C ARG A 24 61.18 14.61 -14.80
N ASN A 25 61.42 15.81 -15.32
CA ASN A 25 62.69 16.56 -15.38
C ASN A 25 63.93 15.96 -16.08
N LYS A 26 64.91 16.84 -16.28
CA LYS A 26 66.02 16.77 -17.24
C LYS A 26 67.27 17.39 -16.60
N TYR A 27 68.40 17.29 -17.31
CA TYR A 27 69.76 17.69 -16.91
C TYR A 27 70.41 16.66 -15.96
N GLU A 28 71.70 16.32 -16.05
CA GLU A 28 72.78 16.98 -16.82
C GLU A 28 73.54 16.07 -17.83
N LYS A 29 74.80 16.40 -18.19
CA LYS A 29 75.42 16.10 -19.50
C LYS A 29 76.35 14.88 -19.54
N LYS A 30 76.48 14.30 -20.75
CA LYS A 30 77.54 13.35 -21.13
C LYS A 30 78.92 14.03 -21.25
N GLY A 31 79.94 13.34 -20.75
CA GLY A 31 81.36 13.52 -21.10
C GLY A 31 82.25 12.78 -20.08
N GLY A 32 83.36 12.14 -20.42
CA GLY A 32 83.95 11.81 -21.73
C GLY A 32 85.22 10.97 -21.50
N ARG A 33 85.35 9.79 -22.13
CA ARG A 33 86.43 8.84 -21.81
C ARG A 33 87.83 9.35 -22.19
N LYS A 34 88.77 9.34 -21.23
CA LYS A 34 90.23 9.23 -21.45
C LYS A 34 90.79 8.19 -20.46
N GLY A 35 91.82 7.44 -20.87
CA GLY A 35 92.29 6.24 -20.16
C GLY A 35 93.59 6.42 -19.37
N LEU A 36 93.88 5.46 -18.47
CA LEU A 36 95.12 5.35 -17.68
C LEU A 36 95.93 4.08 -18.03
N PRO A 37 97.25 4.04 -17.74
CA PRO A 37 98.18 3.03 -18.26
C PRO A 37 98.18 1.66 -17.53
N LYS A 38 98.76 0.65 -18.19
CA LYS A 38 98.57 -0.80 -17.94
C LYS A 38 99.23 -1.42 -16.68
N ILE A 39 99.84 -0.67 -15.77
CA ILE A 39 100.69 -1.25 -14.70
C ILE A 39 99.90 -1.70 -13.44
N ILE A 40 98.75 -1.10 -13.12
CA ILE A 40 97.97 -1.45 -11.92
C ILE A 40 96.96 -2.56 -12.23
N ARG A 41 97.45 -3.76 -12.56
CA ARG A 41 96.59 -4.92 -12.92
C ARG A 41 96.96 -6.29 -12.33
N VAL A 42 98.03 -6.40 -11.52
CA VAL A 42 98.49 -7.68 -10.96
C VAL A 42 98.60 -7.71 -9.43
N GLY A 43 98.85 -6.57 -8.76
CA GLY A 43 99.01 -6.54 -7.29
C GLY A 43 97.72 -6.64 -6.46
N ILE A 44 96.60 -6.11 -6.97
CA ILE A 44 95.33 -6.01 -6.23
C ILE A 44 94.63 -7.37 -5.98
N PRO A 45 94.51 -8.32 -6.95
CA PRO A 45 93.75 -9.55 -6.72
C PRO A 45 94.37 -10.48 -5.66
N LEU A 46 95.69 -10.48 -5.48
CA LEU A 46 96.35 -11.30 -4.45
C LEU A 46 96.03 -10.83 -3.02
N VAL A 47 95.95 -9.53 -2.79
CA VAL A 47 95.55 -8.96 -1.48
C VAL A 47 94.08 -9.28 -1.19
N LEU A 48 93.21 -9.20 -2.19
CA LEU A 48 91.79 -9.55 -2.04
C LEU A 48 91.58 -11.03 -1.71
N ILE A 49 92.28 -11.96 -2.38
CA ILE A 49 92.16 -13.39 -2.09
C ILE A 49 92.68 -13.72 -0.67
N GLY A 50 93.80 -13.13 -0.25
CA GLY A 50 94.30 -13.28 1.13
C GLY A 50 93.33 -12.71 2.18
N GLY A 51 92.74 -11.54 1.91
CA GLY A 51 91.73 -10.93 2.77
C GLY A 51 90.44 -11.76 2.89
N VAL A 52 89.96 -12.32 1.78
CA VAL A 52 88.77 -13.19 1.76
C VAL A 52 89.03 -14.51 2.49
N LEU A 53 90.21 -15.12 2.35
CA LEU A 53 90.53 -16.37 3.07
C LEU A 53 90.74 -16.15 4.56
N PHE A 54 91.40 -15.06 4.98
CA PHE A 54 91.52 -14.71 6.40
C PHE A 54 90.16 -14.29 7.00
N GLY A 55 89.35 -13.55 6.23
CA GLY A 55 87.97 -13.21 6.59
C GLY A 55 87.10 -14.44 6.78
N ALA A 56 87.07 -15.35 5.81
CA ALA A 56 86.35 -16.62 5.90
C ALA A 56 86.82 -17.48 7.07
N TYR A 57 88.15 -17.59 7.30
CA TYR A 57 88.69 -18.31 8.44
C TYR A 57 88.23 -17.70 9.78
N LYS A 58 88.24 -16.37 9.93
CA LYS A 58 87.80 -15.70 11.17
C LYS A 58 86.27 -15.59 11.33
N PHE A 59 85.52 -15.72 10.25
CA PHE A 59 84.05 -15.79 10.24
C PHE A 59 83.59 -17.20 10.64
N ILE A 60 84.12 -18.24 10.00
CA ILE A 60 83.81 -19.65 10.30
C ILE A 60 84.34 -20.04 11.70
N SER A 61 85.54 -19.60 12.08
CA SER A 61 86.12 -19.87 13.41
C SER A 61 85.60 -18.94 14.52
N ARG A 62 84.43 -18.31 14.34
CA ARG A 62 83.73 -17.56 15.41
C ARG A 62 82.50 -18.27 15.95
N ASN A 63 81.90 -19.21 15.21
CA ASN A 63 80.71 -19.95 15.65
C ASN A 63 81.05 -21.21 16.50
N THR A 64 81.94 -21.04 17.48
CA THR A 64 82.19 -22.00 18.57
C THR A 64 82.41 -21.31 19.93
N ALA A 65 81.87 -20.11 20.10
CA ALA A 65 81.48 -19.62 21.42
C ALA A 65 79.99 -19.95 21.62
N LYS A 66 79.61 -20.54 22.78
CA LYS A 66 78.22 -20.44 23.23
C LYS A 66 77.97 -18.95 23.48
N ALA A 67 77.11 -18.33 22.68
CA ALA A 67 76.51 -17.06 23.05
C ALA A 67 75.45 -17.39 24.12
N ASN A 68 75.78 -17.17 25.38
CA ASN A 68 74.77 -17.14 26.42
C ASN A 68 73.93 -15.88 26.17
N GLY A 69 72.74 -16.04 25.60
CA GLY A 69 71.73 -14.98 25.59
C GLY A 69 71.35 -14.62 27.03
N GLU A 70 70.94 -13.38 27.23
CA GLU A 70 70.46 -12.94 28.54
C GLU A 70 69.02 -13.45 28.72
N ILE A 71 68.78 -14.19 29.80
CA ILE A 71 67.48 -14.80 30.06
C ILE A 71 66.55 -13.72 30.62
N ILE A 72 65.40 -13.56 29.99
CA ILE A 72 64.32 -12.71 30.47
C ILE A 72 63.47 -13.56 31.40
N GLU A 73 63.32 -13.10 32.64
CA GLU A 73 62.44 -13.70 33.65
C GLU A 73 61.28 -12.76 33.93
N ALA A 74 60.06 -13.30 33.92
CA ALA A 74 58.89 -12.61 34.44
C ALA A 74 58.56 -13.09 35.85
N THR A 75 58.10 -12.21 36.72
CA THR A 75 57.53 -12.59 38.02
C THR A 75 56.02 -12.51 37.94
N SER A 76 55.33 -13.55 38.38
CA SER A 76 53.88 -13.58 38.48
C SER A 76 53.38 -12.70 39.65
N TYR A 77 52.25 -12.01 39.43
CA TYR A 77 51.73 -10.98 40.35
C TYR A 77 50.19 -10.98 40.37
N THR A 78 49.59 -10.61 41.49
CA THR A 78 48.13 -10.43 41.59
C THR A 78 47.71 -9.08 41.00
N GLY A 79 46.72 -9.07 40.11
CA GLY A 79 46.25 -7.86 39.44
C GLY A 79 44.82 -7.95 38.89
N SER A 80 44.45 -7.00 38.04
CA SER A 80 43.16 -6.97 37.34
C SER A 80 43.38 -7.16 35.84
N LEU A 81 42.73 -8.15 35.23
CA LEU A 81 42.82 -8.42 33.79
C LEU A 81 41.48 -8.12 33.11
N SER A 82 41.52 -7.42 31.97
CA SER A 82 40.34 -6.98 31.23
C SER A 82 40.48 -7.26 29.73
N THR A 83 39.49 -7.92 29.15
CA THR A 83 39.43 -8.18 27.71
C THR A 83 38.44 -7.24 27.03
N TYR A 84 38.84 -6.70 25.88
CA TYR A 84 38.09 -5.69 25.15
C TYR A 84 37.77 -6.14 23.73
N VAL A 85 36.53 -5.94 23.29
CA VAL A 85 36.13 -6.08 21.89
C VAL A 85 36.27 -4.72 21.23
N THR A 86 37.30 -4.57 20.40
CA THR A 86 37.66 -3.29 19.77
C THR A 86 37.28 -3.26 18.30
N GLY A 87 36.75 -2.13 17.82
CA GLY A 87 36.49 -1.92 16.41
C GLY A 87 36.31 -0.45 16.05
N TRP A 88 35.76 -0.19 14.87
CA TRP A 88 35.42 1.14 14.39
C TRP A 88 33.96 1.22 13.95
N GLY A 89 33.39 2.42 14.00
CA GLY A 89 32.03 2.69 13.56
C GLY A 89 31.84 4.15 13.17
N SER A 90 30.62 4.50 12.77
CA SER A 90 30.26 5.89 12.39
C SER A 90 29.10 6.41 13.22
N ILE A 91 29.25 7.67 13.66
CA ILE A 91 28.20 8.39 14.38
C ILE A 91 27.05 8.72 13.44
N SER A 92 25.84 8.41 13.89
CA SER A 92 24.56 8.75 13.25
C SER A 92 23.65 9.42 14.29
N PRO A 93 22.72 10.29 13.87
CA PRO A 93 21.69 10.81 14.77
C PRO A 93 20.69 9.70 15.11
N VAL A 94 20.04 9.78 16.27
CA VAL A 94 18.96 8.83 16.64
C VAL A 94 17.75 8.97 15.71
N SER A 95 17.44 10.19 15.29
CA SER A 95 16.37 10.50 14.32
C SER A 95 16.85 11.49 13.27
N LYS A 96 16.32 11.38 12.06
CA LYS A 96 16.48 12.40 11.01
C LYS A 96 15.24 12.45 10.14
N GLU A 97 14.96 13.62 9.58
CA GLU A 97 13.80 13.85 8.72
C GLU A 97 14.17 14.70 7.50
N ASP A 98 13.65 14.32 6.33
CA ASP A 98 14.03 14.85 5.02
C ASP A 98 12.84 15.58 4.38
N TYR A 99 12.87 16.91 4.39
CA TYR A 99 11.79 17.78 3.91
C TYR A 99 12.00 18.14 2.42
N GLY A 100 10.91 18.33 1.67
CA GLY A 100 10.94 18.74 0.25
C GLY A 100 11.04 17.60 -0.79
N LYS A 101 11.07 16.34 -0.36
CA LYS A 101 11.02 15.18 -1.27
C LYS A 101 9.70 15.11 -2.04
N ASN A 102 9.75 14.68 -3.30
CA ASN A 102 8.59 14.49 -4.21
C ASN A 102 7.73 15.75 -4.49
N ILE A 103 8.08 16.90 -3.92
CA ILE A 103 7.37 18.18 -4.06
C ILE A 103 7.83 18.93 -5.31
N LYS A 104 6.90 19.68 -5.94
CA LYS A 104 7.13 20.50 -7.13
C LYS A 104 6.76 21.96 -6.87
N GLY A 105 7.65 22.89 -7.19
CA GLY A 105 7.39 24.32 -7.01
C GLY A 105 8.65 25.16 -7.12
N GLU A 106 8.49 26.47 -7.15
CA GLU A 106 9.60 27.43 -7.03
C GLU A 106 9.79 27.80 -5.56
N VAL A 107 11.02 27.71 -5.04
CA VAL A 107 11.34 28.05 -3.65
C VAL A 107 11.24 29.56 -3.46
N THR A 108 10.27 30.02 -2.67
CA THR A 108 9.99 31.43 -2.43
C THR A 108 10.78 32.02 -1.26
N GLU A 109 11.08 31.20 -0.25
CA GLU A 109 11.86 31.59 0.93
C GLU A 109 12.62 30.39 1.49
N VAL A 110 13.82 30.59 2.01
CA VAL A 110 14.56 29.62 2.82
C VAL A 110 14.87 30.32 4.15
N ALA A 111 14.34 29.77 5.23
CA ALA A 111 14.35 30.40 6.56
C ALA A 111 15.41 29.80 7.51
N VAL A 112 16.15 28.78 7.06
CA VAL A 112 17.20 28.11 7.84
C VAL A 112 18.54 27.99 7.11
N GLU A 113 19.63 28.00 7.87
CA GLU A 113 20.99 27.72 7.39
C GLU A 113 21.50 26.36 7.91
N ALA A 114 22.46 25.76 7.19
CA ALA A 114 23.08 24.51 7.63
C ALA A 114 23.88 24.72 8.93
N GLY A 115 23.65 23.87 9.93
CA GLY A 115 24.17 24.00 11.30
C GLY A 115 23.25 24.76 12.25
N GLN A 116 22.14 25.34 11.79
CA GLN A 116 21.14 25.97 12.66
C GLN A 116 20.41 24.92 13.50
N VAL A 117 20.15 25.23 14.77
CA VAL A 117 19.24 24.46 15.65
C VAL A 117 17.81 24.96 15.41
N VAL A 118 16.88 24.02 15.27
CA VAL A 118 15.45 24.25 15.03
C VAL A 118 14.62 23.45 16.02
N SER A 119 13.44 23.98 16.35
CA SER A 119 12.45 23.34 17.23
C SER A 119 11.22 22.93 16.42
N VAL A 120 10.39 22.01 16.94
CA VAL A 120 9.13 21.62 16.30
C VAL A 120 8.24 22.85 16.05
N GLY A 121 7.88 23.07 14.79
CA GLY A 121 7.10 24.21 14.31
C GLY A 121 7.91 25.39 13.74
N ASP A 122 9.25 25.35 13.78
CA ASP A 122 10.07 26.35 13.09
C ASP A 122 9.98 26.20 11.57
N LEU A 123 9.86 27.32 10.84
CA LEU A 123 9.80 27.35 9.38
C LEU A 123 11.18 27.02 8.77
N LEU A 124 11.22 26.07 7.84
CA LEU A 124 12.42 25.66 7.11
C LEU A 124 12.50 26.39 5.75
N PHE A 125 11.46 26.30 4.94
CA PHE A 125 11.37 26.96 3.63
C PHE A 125 9.90 27.05 3.14
N THR A 126 9.64 27.90 2.15
CA THR A 126 8.33 28.02 1.48
C THR A 126 8.46 27.84 -0.03
N ILE A 127 7.37 27.45 -0.68
CA ILE A 127 7.28 27.32 -2.14
C ILE A 127 6.04 28.06 -2.68
N ASP A 128 6.07 28.48 -3.96
CA ASP A 128 4.82 28.71 -4.70
C ASP A 128 4.39 27.40 -5.40
N PRO A 129 3.27 26.79 -4.99
CA PRO A 129 2.73 25.58 -5.63
C PRO A 129 1.97 25.90 -6.93
N ALA A 130 2.45 26.83 -7.77
CA ALA A 130 1.82 27.24 -9.02
C ALA A 130 1.62 26.08 -10.02
N ASP A 131 2.64 25.22 -10.17
CA ASP A 131 2.56 24.00 -10.96
C ASP A 131 1.50 23.04 -10.36
N MET A 132 1.53 22.83 -9.03
CA MET A 132 0.61 21.89 -8.36
C MET A 132 -0.84 22.37 -8.40
N LYS A 133 -1.11 23.68 -8.33
CA LYS A 133 -2.44 24.27 -8.60
C LYS A 133 -2.93 23.97 -10.02
N THR A 134 -2.02 23.85 -10.98
CA THR A 134 -2.32 23.45 -12.37
C THR A 134 -2.58 21.95 -12.48
N ASP A 135 -1.77 21.11 -11.84
CA ASP A 135 -2.00 19.65 -11.76
C ASP A 135 -3.33 19.32 -11.04
N LEU A 136 -3.70 20.09 -10.00
CA LEU A 136 -5.00 19.99 -9.32
C LEU A 136 -6.17 20.35 -10.24
N LEU A 137 -6.03 21.40 -11.06
CA LEU A 137 -7.05 21.78 -12.05
C LEU A 137 -7.19 20.70 -13.14
N ASN A 138 -6.08 20.11 -13.57
CA ASN A 138 -6.07 18.98 -14.51
C ASN A 138 -6.79 17.76 -13.91
N ALA A 139 -6.45 17.37 -12.68
CA ALA A 139 -7.07 16.24 -11.98
C ALA A 139 -8.57 16.46 -11.73
N ARG A 140 -9.02 17.68 -11.38
CA ARG A 140 -10.44 18.01 -11.26
C ARG A 140 -11.19 17.96 -12.60
N THR A 141 -10.50 18.27 -13.70
CA THR A 141 -11.06 18.14 -15.06
C THR A 141 -11.14 16.67 -15.50
N GLU A 142 -10.17 15.85 -15.09
CA GLU A 142 -10.14 14.39 -15.26
C GLU A 142 -11.30 13.72 -14.49
N LEU A 143 -11.50 14.09 -13.22
CA LEU A 143 -12.63 13.64 -12.38
C LEU A 143 -13.98 13.95 -13.02
N ALA A 144 -14.23 15.21 -13.40
CA ALA A 144 -15.48 15.61 -14.05
C ALA A 144 -15.73 14.90 -15.40
N GLY A 145 -14.66 14.42 -16.06
CA GLY A 145 -14.76 13.55 -17.23
C GLY A 145 -15.25 12.14 -16.88
N LEU A 146 -14.72 11.55 -15.81
CA LEU A 146 -15.10 10.21 -15.32
C LEU A 146 -16.51 10.20 -14.69
N GLU A 147 -16.85 11.19 -13.87
CA GLU A 147 -18.20 11.39 -13.32
C GLU A 147 -19.24 11.45 -14.45
N LYS A 148 -18.94 12.17 -15.53
CA LYS A 148 -19.81 12.25 -16.70
C LYS A 148 -19.95 10.89 -17.40
N GLN A 149 -18.87 10.12 -17.55
CA GLN A 149 -18.95 8.77 -18.14
C GLN A 149 -19.85 7.85 -17.30
N LEU A 150 -19.73 7.91 -15.97
CA LEU A 150 -20.59 7.15 -15.05
C LEU A 150 -22.06 7.58 -15.14
N HIS A 151 -22.34 8.88 -15.19
CA HIS A 151 -23.70 9.41 -15.38
C HIS A 151 -24.30 9.04 -16.75
N ASP A 152 -23.54 9.14 -17.83
CA ASP A 152 -24.01 8.75 -19.17
C ASP A 152 -24.24 7.22 -19.25
N LEU A 153 -23.50 6.41 -18.49
CA LEU A 153 -23.73 4.96 -18.36
C LEU A 153 -25.00 4.63 -17.54
N ASP A 154 -25.19 5.23 -16.37
CA ASP A 154 -26.43 5.07 -15.57
C ASP A 154 -27.67 5.49 -16.38
N LYS A 155 -27.57 6.60 -17.11
CA LYS A 155 -28.63 7.04 -18.03
C LYS A 155 -28.92 5.99 -19.11
N ASN A 156 -27.90 5.35 -19.68
CA ASN A 156 -28.09 4.29 -20.67
C ASN A 156 -28.74 3.03 -20.07
N TYR A 157 -28.34 2.64 -18.85
CA TYR A 157 -28.99 1.57 -18.10
C TYR A 157 -30.47 1.87 -17.83
N ASN A 158 -30.78 3.06 -17.32
CA ASN A 158 -32.16 3.48 -17.04
C ASN A 158 -33.02 3.52 -18.33
N ASN A 159 -32.48 4.02 -19.45
CA ASN A 159 -33.14 3.95 -20.76
C ASN A 159 -33.42 2.49 -21.21
N ALA A 160 -32.49 1.56 -20.94
CA ALA A 160 -32.67 0.15 -21.27
C ALA A 160 -33.74 -0.52 -20.39
N VAL A 161 -33.81 -0.16 -19.10
CA VAL A 161 -34.86 -0.63 -18.17
C VAL A 161 -36.25 -0.11 -18.60
N GLU A 162 -36.36 1.13 -19.06
CA GLU A 162 -37.59 1.69 -19.62
C GLU A 162 -38.02 0.93 -20.90
N ARG A 163 -37.10 0.69 -21.84
CA ARG A 163 -37.36 -0.15 -23.03
C ARG A 163 -37.84 -1.56 -22.67
N LEU A 164 -37.24 -2.20 -21.66
CA LEU A 164 -37.63 -3.52 -21.19
C LEU A 164 -39.02 -3.52 -20.54
N SER A 165 -39.36 -2.45 -19.81
CA SER A 165 -40.73 -2.19 -19.32
C SER A 165 -41.71 -2.16 -20.50
N ASP A 166 -41.39 -1.40 -21.55
CA ASP A 166 -42.33 -1.09 -22.61
C ASP A 166 -42.48 -2.22 -23.62
N ALA A 167 -41.40 -2.95 -23.92
CA ALA A 167 -41.47 -4.21 -24.64
C ALA A 167 -42.35 -5.24 -23.91
N ARG A 168 -42.26 -5.32 -22.57
CA ARG A 168 -43.12 -6.19 -21.74
C ARG A 168 -44.58 -5.71 -21.72
N LYS A 169 -44.86 -4.41 -21.76
CA LYS A 169 -46.23 -3.88 -21.95
C LYS A 169 -46.79 -4.30 -23.30
N ALA A 170 -46.05 -4.03 -24.38
CA ALA A 170 -46.46 -4.34 -25.75
C ALA A 170 -46.70 -5.84 -25.98
N LEU A 171 -45.87 -6.71 -25.39
CA LEU A 171 -46.05 -8.18 -25.40
C LEU A 171 -47.35 -8.62 -24.70
N ASN A 172 -47.71 -7.99 -23.58
CA ASN A 172 -49.00 -8.24 -22.93
C ASN A 172 -50.18 -7.73 -23.78
N GLU A 173 -50.03 -6.57 -24.43
CA GLU A 173 -51.06 -5.96 -25.28
C GLU A 173 -51.23 -6.66 -26.65
N CYS A 174 -50.33 -7.57 -27.05
CA CYS A 174 -50.57 -8.53 -28.14
C CYS A 174 -51.72 -9.51 -27.82
N THR A 175 -52.15 -9.62 -26.56
CA THR A 175 -53.34 -10.37 -26.12
C THR A 175 -54.45 -9.41 -25.67
N VAL A 176 -55.42 -9.15 -26.54
CA VAL A 176 -56.59 -8.31 -26.23
C VAL A 176 -57.52 -9.07 -25.29
N LYS A 177 -57.89 -8.43 -24.17
CA LYS A 177 -58.79 -8.97 -23.16
C LYS A 177 -59.98 -8.06 -22.93
N ALA A 178 -61.10 -8.61 -22.46
CA ALA A 178 -62.27 -7.83 -22.07
C ALA A 178 -61.95 -6.95 -20.84
N PRO A 179 -62.16 -5.62 -20.90
CA PRO A 179 -61.82 -4.68 -19.80
C PRO A 179 -62.79 -4.77 -18.60
N PHE A 180 -63.95 -5.39 -18.78
CA PHE A 180 -64.93 -5.69 -17.74
C PHE A 180 -65.86 -6.82 -18.23
N THR A 181 -66.66 -7.40 -17.33
CA THR A 181 -67.70 -8.39 -17.69
C THR A 181 -68.88 -7.69 -18.36
N GLY A 182 -69.29 -8.12 -19.55
CA GLY A 182 -70.32 -7.43 -20.33
C GLY A 182 -70.73 -8.15 -21.61
N MET A 183 -71.25 -7.37 -22.57
CA MET A 183 -71.68 -7.83 -23.89
C MET A 183 -70.97 -7.02 -24.99
N ILE A 184 -70.56 -7.68 -26.06
CA ILE A 184 -70.05 -7.01 -27.27
C ILE A 184 -71.25 -6.40 -28.00
N LEU A 185 -71.33 -5.06 -28.06
CA LEU A 185 -72.45 -4.33 -28.67
C LEU A 185 -72.35 -4.30 -30.20
N LYS A 186 -71.15 -4.06 -30.71
CA LYS A 186 -70.79 -4.05 -32.13
C LYS A 186 -69.40 -4.64 -32.32
N VAL A 187 -69.19 -5.37 -33.41
CA VAL A 187 -67.87 -5.76 -33.92
C VAL A 187 -67.47 -4.82 -35.07
N ALA A 188 -66.18 -4.52 -35.21
CA ALA A 188 -65.70 -3.62 -36.25
C ALA A 188 -66.01 -4.14 -37.67
N ASP A 189 -66.36 -3.21 -38.58
CA ASP A 189 -66.67 -3.52 -39.97
C ASP A 189 -65.38 -3.98 -40.69
N GLY A 190 -65.30 -5.28 -41.02
CA GLY A 190 -64.04 -5.90 -41.48
C GLY A 190 -63.16 -6.39 -40.33
N LEU A 191 -63.74 -7.14 -39.38
CA LEU A 191 -63.01 -7.88 -38.36
C LEU A 191 -61.89 -8.74 -39.02
N PRO A 192 -60.64 -8.69 -38.53
CA PRO A 192 -59.54 -9.46 -39.13
C PRO A 192 -59.74 -10.97 -38.96
N GLU A 193 -59.45 -11.73 -40.02
CA GLU A 193 -59.44 -13.19 -40.00
C GLU A 193 -58.08 -13.75 -39.48
N VAL A 194 -58.02 -15.06 -39.23
CA VAL A 194 -56.79 -15.71 -38.75
C VAL A 194 -55.76 -15.75 -39.89
N GLY A 195 -54.68 -14.99 -39.73
CA GLY A 195 -53.66 -14.75 -40.75
C GLY A 195 -53.63 -13.32 -41.30
N ASP A 196 -54.63 -12.48 -41.00
CA ASP A 196 -54.58 -11.05 -41.34
C ASP A 196 -53.62 -10.30 -40.42
N ASN A 197 -52.95 -9.27 -40.94
CA ASN A 197 -52.06 -8.43 -40.14
C ASN A 197 -52.84 -7.30 -39.44
N LEU A 198 -52.81 -7.28 -38.10
CA LEU A 198 -53.53 -6.32 -37.28
C LEU A 198 -52.61 -5.17 -36.83
N GLY A 199 -52.90 -3.96 -37.30
CA GLY A 199 -52.17 -2.75 -36.95
C GLY A 199 -52.47 -2.22 -35.54
N THR A 200 -51.43 -1.74 -34.86
CA THR A 200 -51.56 -1.03 -33.56
C THR A 200 -52.53 0.16 -33.69
N GLY A 201 -53.47 0.28 -32.74
CA GLY A 201 -54.53 1.28 -32.75
C GLY A 201 -55.83 0.86 -33.44
N ALA A 202 -55.91 -0.34 -34.02
CA ALA A 202 -57.12 -0.84 -34.67
C ALA A 202 -58.24 -1.16 -33.64
N THR A 203 -59.43 -0.57 -33.85
CA THR A 203 -60.64 -0.92 -33.11
C THR A 203 -61.21 -2.24 -33.62
N LEU A 204 -61.47 -3.19 -32.72
CA LEU A 204 -62.05 -4.51 -33.01
C LEU A 204 -63.56 -4.58 -32.70
N GLY A 205 -64.09 -3.66 -31.89
CA GLY A 205 -65.50 -3.57 -31.53
C GLY A 205 -65.74 -2.71 -30.29
N THR A 206 -66.96 -2.69 -29.79
CA THR A 206 -67.36 -1.96 -28.56
C THR A 206 -67.97 -2.93 -27.55
N ILE A 207 -67.52 -2.88 -26.29
CA ILE A 207 -68.10 -3.65 -25.17
C ILE A 207 -68.94 -2.74 -24.27
N VAL A 208 -70.07 -3.26 -23.78
CA VAL A 208 -70.97 -2.57 -22.85
C VAL A 208 -71.34 -3.43 -21.65
N ASP A 209 -71.43 -2.82 -20.47
CA ASP A 209 -72.02 -3.46 -19.30
C ASP A 209 -73.53 -3.26 -19.36
N ASN A 210 -74.24 -4.35 -19.64
CA ASN A 210 -75.70 -4.43 -19.67
C ASN A 210 -76.28 -5.21 -18.48
N SER A 211 -75.51 -5.45 -17.42
CA SER A 211 -76.02 -6.00 -16.15
C SER A 211 -76.92 -5.00 -15.40
N ALA A 212 -76.67 -3.72 -15.63
CA ALA A 212 -77.52 -2.61 -15.23
C ALA A 212 -77.54 -1.55 -16.34
N MET A 213 -78.60 -0.74 -16.34
CA MET A 213 -78.63 0.53 -17.07
C MET A 213 -78.33 1.67 -16.09
N ARG A 214 -77.74 2.75 -16.60
CA ARG A 214 -77.69 4.06 -15.94
C ARG A 214 -78.92 4.86 -16.38
N LEU A 215 -79.55 5.55 -15.45
CA LEU A 215 -80.65 6.48 -15.72
C LEU A 215 -80.41 7.79 -14.98
N THR A 216 -80.19 8.87 -15.72
CA THR A 216 -79.98 10.21 -15.15
C THR A 216 -81.31 10.97 -15.11
N LEU A 217 -81.86 11.14 -13.90
CA LEU A 217 -83.08 11.90 -13.66
C LEU A 217 -82.75 13.27 -13.05
N PHE A 218 -83.53 14.30 -13.38
CA PHE A 218 -83.36 15.63 -12.76
C PHE A 218 -84.51 15.94 -11.81
N PHE A 219 -84.22 16.21 -10.55
CA PHE A 219 -85.19 16.52 -9.50
C PHE A 219 -85.10 17.99 -9.08
N ASN A 220 -86.23 18.58 -8.68
CA ASN A 220 -86.28 19.94 -8.16
C ASN A 220 -85.42 20.06 -6.87
N ARG A 221 -84.54 21.07 -6.80
CA ARG A 221 -83.61 21.32 -5.69
C ARG A 221 -84.30 21.43 -4.32
N ALA A 222 -85.61 21.73 -4.25
CA ALA A 222 -86.38 21.68 -3.02
C ALA A 222 -86.26 20.33 -2.27
N TYR A 223 -86.12 19.21 -3.00
CA TYR A 223 -86.09 17.85 -2.46
C TYR A 223 -84.68 17.31 -2.20
N ILE A 224 -83.62 18.13 -2.33
CA ILE A 224 -82.25 17.62 -2.23
C ILE A 224 -81.87 17.10 -0.83
N GLY A 225 -82.57 17.55 0.23
CA GLY A 225 -82.42 17.00 1.57
C GLY A 225 -83.13 15.66 1.80
N ASP A 226 -84.08 15.30 0.93
CA ASP A 226 -84.87 14.06 1.03
C ASP A 226 -84.26 12.91 0.21
N VAL A 227 -83.36 13.21 -0.74
CA VAL A 227 -82.74 12.24 -1.65
C VAL A 227 -81.32 11.87 -1.20
N ALA A 228 -81.04 10.57 -1.11
CA ALA A 228 -79.76 10.03 -0.62
C ALA A 228 -79.25 8.84 -1.46
N VAL A 229 -77.93 8.69 -1.55
CA VAL A 229 -77.29 7.55 -2.23
C VAL A 229 -77.67 6.24 -1.52
N GLY A 230 -78.01 5.22 -2.31
CA GLY A 230 -78.53 3.94 -1.82
C GLY A 230 -80.05 3.85 -1.66
N GLN A 231 -80.80 4.96 -1.78
CA GLN A 231 -82.27 4.91 -1.81
C GLN A 231 -82.79 4.13 -3.02
N THR A 232 -83.93 3.45 -2.84
CA THR A 232 -84.65 2.79 -3.93
C THR A 232 -85.43 3.81 -4.76
N VAL A 233 -85.39 3.65 -6.08
CA VAL A 233 -86.15 4.43 -7.06
C VAL A 233 -87.01 3.46 -7.86
N ILE A 234 -88.32 3.65 -7.90
CA ILE A 234 -89.19 2.86 -8.76
C ILE A 234 -89.13 3.47 -10.16
N VAL A 235 -88.34 2.85 -11.03
CA VAL A 235 -88.15 3.27 -12.43
C VAL A 235 -89.22 2.62 -13.29
N SER A 236 -89.85 3.42 -14.15
CA SER A 236 -90.92 2.99 -15.06
C SER A 236 -90.52 3.31 -16.50
N VAL A 237 -90.55 2.29 -17.35
CA VAL A 237 -90.15 2.37 -18.77
C VAL A 237 -91.43 2.23 -19.62
N PRO A 238 -92.01 3.33 -20.16
CA PRO A 238 -93.34 3.30 -20.75
C PRO A 238 -93.46 2.35 -21.94
N ASP A 239 -92.45 2.33 -22.82
CA ASP A 239 -92.47 1.58 -24.09
C ASP A 239 -92.50 0.06 -23.89
N SER A 240 -91.99 -0.44 -22.76
CA SER A 240 -92.01 -1.85 -22.39
C SER A 240 -93.06 -2.20 -21.33
N MET A 241 -93.72 -1.19 -20.75
CA MET A 241 -94.62 -1.29 -19.59
C MET A 241 -93.98 -1.95 -18.35
N VAL A 242 -92.64 -1.94 -18.25
CA VAL A 242 -91.90 -2.55 -17.13
C VAL A 242 -91.65 -1.50 -16.03
N GLN A 243 -91.82 -1.93 -14.77
CA GLN A 243 -91.32 -1.22 -13.60
C GLN A 243 -90.18 -2.03 -12.95
N VAL A 244 -89.10 -1.34 -12.56
CA VAL A 244 -87.90 -1.93 -11.94
C VAL A 244 -87.48 -1.10 -10.74
N ALA A 245 -87.18 -1.76 -9.62
CA ALA A 245 -86.53 -1.12 -8.48
C ALA A 245 -85.05 -0.84 -8.81
N GLY A 246 -84.74 0.41 -9.15
CA GLY A 246 -83.38 0.91 -9.22
C GLY A 246 -82.87 1.44 -7.88
N THR A 247 -81.60 1.81 -7.81
CA THR A 247 -80.97 2.41 -6.63
C THR A 247 -80.23 3.69 -7.01
N VAL A 248 -80.35 4.76 -6.21
CA VAL A 248 -79.54 5.97 -6.38
C VAL A 248 -78.06 5.62 -6.21
N SER A 249 -77.26 5.81 -7.27
CA SER A 249 -75.83 5.53 -7.28
C SER A 249 -74.96 6.78 -7.13
N ALA A 250 -75.44 7.93 -7.60
CA ALA A 250 -74.76 9.22 -7.40
C ALA A 250 -75.77 10.37 -7.40
N ILE A 251 -75.39 11.48 -6.75
CA ILE A 251 -76.17 12.72 -6.69
C ILE A 251 -75.21 13.87 -7.04
N ASN A 252 -75.61 14.75 -7.95
CA ASN A 252 -74.83 15.90 -8.38
C ASN A 252 -75.62 17.20 -8.10
N ASP A 253 -75.16 17.95 -7.09
CA ASP A 253 -75.77 19.20 -6.60
C ASP A 253 -75.57 20.41 -7.55
N GLN A 254 -74.88 20.26 -8.69
CA GLN A 254 -74.71 21.35 -9.65
C GLN A 254 -76.06 21.77 -10.24
N ALA A 255 -76.56 22.94 -9.83
CA ALA A 255 -77.89 23.42 -10.15
C ALA A 255 -78.05 23.71 -11.64
N ARG A 256 -78.80 22.85 -12.34
CA ARG A 256 -79.19 23.05 -13.74
C ARG A 256 -80.60 23.66 -13.78
N PRO A 257 -80.80 24.84 -14.39
CA PRO A 257 -82.14 25.35 -14.62
C PRO A 257 -82.84 24.52 -15.71
N ILE A 258 -84.04 24.03 -15.40
CA ILE A 258 -84.94 23.31 -16.31
C ILE A 258 -86.32 23.95 -16.13
N ASP A 259 -86.89 24.49 -17.22
CA ASP A 259 -88.20 25.16 -17.26
C ASP A 259 -88.45 26.14 -16.08
N GLY A 260 -87.43 26.96 -15.79
CA GLY A 260 -87.45 27.96 -14.71
C GLY A 260 -87.19 27.42 -13.30
N THR A 261 -87.13 26.09 -13.12
CA THR A 261 -86.86 25.42 -11.85
C THR A 261 -85.39 25.04 -11.72
N ALA A 262 -84.76 25.34 -10.57
CA ALA A 262 -83.42 24.85 -10.27
C ALA A 262 -83.48 23.34 -9.94
N CYS A 263 -82.83 22.51 -10.74
CA CYS A 263 -82.82 21.06 -10.58
C CYS A 263 -81.39 20.54 -10.29
N PHE A 264 -81.30 19.40 -9.63
CA PHE A 264 -80.07 18.62 -9.42
C PHE A 264 -80.23 17.25 -10.11
N SER A 265 -79.13 16.61 -10.52
CA SER A 265 -79.20 15.32 -11.22
C SER A 265 -78.89 14.15 -10.30
N VAL A 266 -79.64 13.07 -10.47
CA VAL A 266 -79.55 11.83 -9.71
C VAL A 266 -79.30 10.69 -10.70
N GLU A 267 -78.16 10.03 -10.58
CA GLU A 267 -77.85 8.83 -11.37
C GLU A 267 -78.41 7.60 -10.64
N VAL A 268 -79.38 6.94 -11.28
CA VAL A 268 -80.00 5.71 -10.80
C VAL A 268 -79.37 4.53 -11.53
N ARG A 269 -78.88 3.54 -10.77
CA ARG A 269 -78.50 2.23 -11.31
C ARG A 269 -79.75 1.35 -11.36
N VAL A 270 -80.12 0.90 -12.56
CA VAL A 270 -81.33 0.11 -12.81
C VAL A 270 -80.91 -1.31 -13.20
N PRO A 271 -81.17 -2.35 -12.38
CA PRO A 271 -80.84 -3.74 -12.73
C PRO A 271 -81.48 -4.17 -14.05
N ASN A 272 -80.71 -4.77 -14.95
CA ASN A 272 -81.22 -5.18 -16.27
C ASN A 272 -81.13 -6.71 -16.44
N ALA A 273 -82.31 -7.35 -16.48
CA ALA A 273 -82.42 -8.79 -16.75
C ALA A 273 -82.32 -9.15 -18.24
N GLY A 274 -82.02 -8.18 -19.12
CA GLY A 274 -82.03 -8.31 -20.58
C GLY A 274 -83.31 -7.78 -21.25
N GLY A 275 -84.22 -7.14 -20.49
CA GLY A 275 -85.46 -6.56 -20.99
C GLY A 275 -85.40 -5.04 -21.26
N LEU A 276 -84.31 -4.38 -20.87
CA LEU A 276 -84.09 -2.96 -21.08
C LEU A 276 -83.01 -2.71 -22.14
N ALA A 277 -83.20 -1.70 -22.97
CA ALA A 277 -82.29 -1.27 -24.02
C ALA A 277 -81.88 0.20 -23.84
N GLU A 278 -80.78 0.58 -24.48
CA GLU A 278 -80.32 1.97 -24.54
C GLU A 278 -81.30 2.89 -25.30
N GLU A 279 -81.22 4.20 -25.08
CA GLU A 279 -82.07 5.25 -25.66
C GLU A 279 -83.56 5.20 -25.28
N GLN A 280 -84.04 4.11 -24.65
CA GLN A 280 -85.41 4.01 -24.12
C GLN A 280 -85.67 5.11 -23.09
N ALA A 281 -86.80 5.80 -23.24
CA ALA A 281 -87.25 6.80 -22.28
C ALA A 281 -87.66 6.13 -20.96
N ALA A 282 -87.21 6.68 -19.84
CA ALA A 282 -87.54 6.15 -18.52
C ALA A 282 -87.73 7.28 -17.50
N THR A 283 -88.84 7.17 -16.77
CA THR A 283 -89.15 8.02 -15.61
C THR A 283 -88.92 7.21 -14.33
N GLY A 284 -89.02 7.85 -13.17
CA GLY A 284 -89.07 7.14 -11.90
C GLY A 284 -89.66 7.99 -10.79
N TYR A 285 -89.84 7.39 -9.62
CA TYR A 285 -90.16 8.12 -8.39
C TYR A 285 -89.41 7.55 -7.20
N ILE A 286 -89.15 8.41 -6.22
CA ILE A 286 -88.52 8.07 -4.95
C ILE A 286 -89.61 8.14 -3.88
N GLU A 287 -89.84 7.03 -3.17
CA GLU A 287 -90.74 7.02 -2.02
C GLU A 287 -90.02 7.60 -0.81
N THR A 288 -90.62 8.62 -0.19
CA THR A 288 -90.10 9.27 1.02
C THR A 288 -91.19 9.40 2.08
N ALA A 289 -90.81 9.73 3.32
CA ALA A 289 -91.77 9.95 4.41
C ALA A 289 -92.73 11.14 4.17
N SER A 290 -92.44 12.01 3.19
CA SER A 290 -93.27 13.15 2.78
C SER A 290 -94.12 12.88 1.53
N GLY A 291 -93.86 11.80 0.79
CA GLY A 291 -94.65 11.37 -0.38
C GLY A 291 -93.80 10.77 -1.52
N GLU A 292 -94.42 10.62 -2.70
CA GLU A 292 -93.69 10.31 -3.94
C GLU A 292 -92.98 11.57 -4.48
N ILE A 293 -91.67 11.51 -4.58
CA ILE A 293 -90.87 12.55 -5.24
C ILE A 293 -90.63 12.13 -6.69
N ARG A 294 -91.08 12.95 -7.64
CA ARG A 294 -90.98 12.71 -9.09
C ARG A 294 -90.01 13.71 -9.74
N PRO A 295 -89.29 13.32 -10.81
CA PRO A 295 -88.37 14.19 -11.50
C PRO A 295 -89.11 15.35 -12.21
N SER A 296 -88.38 16.43 -12.42
CA SER A 296 -88.80 17.57 -13.25
C SER A 296 -88.37 17.41 -14.71
N LEU A 297 -87.45 16.48 -15.00
CA LEU A 297 -87.14 16.00 -16.35
C LEU A 297 -86.78 14.51 -16.30
N ASP A 298 -87.48 13.72 -17.10
CA ASP A 298 -87.24 12.29 -17.31
C ASP A 298 -85.94 12.04 -18.09
N GLY A 299 -85.40 10.83 -17.95
CA GLY A 299 -84.13 10.43 -18.56
C GLY A 299 -84.30 9.42 -19.69
N LYS A 300 -83.14 9.02 -20.23
CA LYS A 300 -83.00 7.83 -21.06
C LYS A 300 -82.14 6.80 -20.35
N LEU A 301 -82.32 5.54 -20.72
CA LEU A 301 -81.44 4.45 -20.29
C LEU A 301 -80.15 4.47 -21.12
N GLU A 302 -79.02 4.47 -20.43
CA GLU A 302 -77.66 4.33 -20.97
C GLU A 302 -77.04 3.03 -20.44
N TYR A 303 -76.09 2.41 -21.15
CA TYR A 303 -75.34 1.28 -20.57
C TYR A 303 -74.50 1.71 -19.35
N TRP A 304 -74.30 0.81 -18.38
CA TRP A 304 -73.59 1.18 -17.15
C TRP A 304 -72.12 1.57 -17.41
N ARG A 305 -71.45 0.85 -18.31
CA ARG A 305 -70.14 1.18 -18.89
C ARG A 305 -70.18 0.92 -20.41
N ARG A 306 -69.37 1.66 -21.16
CA ARG A 306 -69.09 1.47 -22.59
C ARG A 306 -67.62 1.78 -22.84
N GLU A 307 -66.89 0.84 -23.44
CA GLU A 307 -65.48 1.03 -23.84
C GLU A 307 -65.25 0.38 -25.20
N ASP A 308 -64.36 0.95 -26.01
CA ASP A 308 -63.96 0.37 -27.30
C ASP A 308 -62.79 -0.61 -27.12
N ILE A 309 -62.92 -1.78 -27.74
CA ILE A 309 -61.93 -2.84 -27.76
C ILE A 309 -60.88 -2.47 -28.82
N VAL A 310 -59.80 -1.79 -28.40
CA VAL A 310 -58.73 -1.34 -29.30
C VAL A 310 -57.47 -2.20 -29.10
N PHE A 311 -56.88 -2.66 -30.21
CA PHE A 311 -55.58 -3.34 -30.20
C PHE A 311 -54.44 -2.35 -29.93
N LYS A 312 -53.61 -2.63 -28.92
CA LYS A 312 -52.50 -1.75 -28.50
C LYS A 312 -51.12 -2.39 -28.64
N GLY A 313 -51.05 -3.71 -28.84
CA GLY A 313 -49.80 -4.45 -28.97
C GLY A 313 -49.05 -4.17 -30.27
N VAL A 314 -47.94 -4.90 -30.44
CA VAL A 314 -47.10 -4.85 -31.66
C VAL A 314 -47.90 -5.37 -32.86
N SER A 315 -47.84 -4.65 -33.99
CA SER A 315 -48.45 -5.05 -35.26
C SER A 315 -47.98 -6.44 -35.69
N GLY A 316 -48.90 -7.32 -36.08
CA GLY A 316 -48.58 -8.71 -36.41
C GLY A 316 -49.78 -9.53 -36.87
N ASP A 317 -49.55 -10.78 -37.23
CA ASP A 317 -50.57 -11.64 -37.82
C ASP A 317 -51.50 -12.22 -36.74
N VAL A 318 -52.81 -12.18 -36.98
CA VAL A 318 -53.85 -12.60 -36.04
C VAL A 318 -53.86 -14.13 -35.91
N ARG A 319 -53.75 -14.62 -34.67
CA ARG A 319 -53.73 -16.05 -34.32
C ARG A 319 -55.08 -16.60 -33.85
N SER A 320 -55.92 -15.76 -33.22
CA SER A 320 -57.29 -16.11 -32.87
C SER A 320 -58.13 -14.85 -32.61
N VAL A 321 -59.43 -14.92 -32.91
CA VAL A 321 -60.42 -13.88 -32.59
C VAL A 321 -61.67 -14.55 -32.04
N ASN A 322 -62.10 -14.12 -30.86
CA ASN A 322 -63.27 -14.62 -30.13
C ASN A 322 -64.28 -13.47 -29.91
N LEU A 323 -64.56 -12.73 -30.99
CA LEU A 323 -65.48 -11.59 -31.00
C LEU A 323 -66.75 -11.97 -31.77
N GLN A 324 -67.90 -11.84 -31.10
CA GLN A 324 -69.22 -12.12 -31.67
C GLN A 324 -70.17 -11.02 -31.22
N GLU A 325 -70.91 -10.41 -32.15
CA GLU A 325 -71.93 -9.42 -31.81
C GLU A 325 -73.02 -10.01 -30.90
N PHE A 326 -73.42 -9.24 -29.88
CA PHE A 326 -74.30 -9.64 -28.79
C PHE A 326 -73.77 -10.82 -27.94
N GLY A 327 -72.53 -11.25 -28.16
CA GLY A 327 -71.83 -12.23 -27.34
C GLY A 327 -71.52 -11.67 -25.95
N ARG A 328 -71.72 -12.50 -24.92
CA ARG A 328 -71.33 -12.19 -23.53
C ARG A 328 -69.88 -12.62 -23.27
N VAL A 329 -69.14 -11.77 -22.56
CA VAL A 329 -67.74 -11.99 -22.19
C VAL A 329 -67.50 -11.65 -20.73
N THR A 330 -66.58 -12.37 -20.10
CA THR A 330 -66.14 -12.12 -18.71
C THR A 330 -64.90 -11.24 -18.68
N GLU A 331 -64.72 -10.48 -17.60
CA GLU A 331 -63.54 -9.65 -17.38
C GLU A 331 -62.24 -10.47 -17.51
N GLY A 332 -61.25 -9.94 -18.23
CA GLY A 332 -59.99 -10.65 -18.49
C GLY A 332 -60.05 -11.78 -19.54
N GLN A 333 -61.25 -12.13 -20.06
CA GLN A 333 -61.39 -13.10 -21.14
C GLN A 333 -60.64 -12.64 -22.40
N THR A 334 -59.90 -13.56 -23.03
CA THR A 334 -59.14 -13.26 -24.25
C THR A 334 -60.07 -13.14 -25.46
N LEU A 335 -60.05 -11.97 -26.10
CA LEU A 335 -60.89 -11.60 -27.23
C LEU A 335 -60.15 -11.69 -28.57
N CYS A 336 -58.85 -11.38 -28.59
CA CYS A 336 -57.99 -11.51 -29.77
C CYS A 336 -56.55 -11.79 -29.34
N THR A 337 -55.83 -12.60 -30.11
CA THR A 337 -54.40 -12.86 -29.92
C THR A 337 -53.67 -12.60 -31.24
N VAL A 338 -52.70 -11.70 -31.22
CA VAL A 338 -51.75 -11.47 -32.32
C VAL A 338 -50.47 -12.28 -32.09
N ASP A 339 -49.72 -12.58 -33.14
CA ASP A 339 -48.44 -13.26 -33.03
C ASP A 339 -47.48 -12.49 -32.10
N THR A 340 -47.09 -13.15 -31.00
CA THR A 340 -46.24 -12.55 -29.97
C THR A 340 -44.77 -12.54 -30.33
N ARG A 341 -44.33 -13.17 -31.43
CA ARG A 341 -42.90 -13.37 -31.72
C ARG A 341 -42.13 -12.06 -31.78
N ALA A 342 -42.59 -11.08 -32.57
CA ALA A 342 -41.89 -9.79 -32.70
C ALA A 342 -41.79 -9.05 -31.35
N ALA A 343 -42.80 -9.18 -30.49
CA ALA A 343 -42.78 -8.60 -29.14
C ALA A 343 -41.88 -9.38 -28.16
N ALA A 344 -41.82 -10.71 -28.29
CA ALA A 344 -40.95 -11.57 -27.47
C ALA A 344 -39.47 -11.42 -27.84
N ASP A 345 -39.17 -11.34 -29.14
CA ASP A 345 -37.84 -11.03 -29.68
C ASP A 345 -37.40 -9.63 -29.15
N ALA A 346 -38.26 -8.61 -29.21
CA ALA A 346 -37.98 -7.28 -28.64
C ALA A 346 -37.80 -7.26 -27.11
N VAL A 347 -38.50 -8.12 -26.36
CA VAL A 347 -38.24 -8.29 -24.90
C VAL A 347 -36.90 -8.95 -24.65
N SER A 348 -36.49 -9.90 -25.50
CA SER A 348 -35.16 -10.53 -25.42
C SER A 348 -34.04 -9.54 -25.69
N ASP A 349 -34.18 -8.72 -26.74
CA ASP A 349 -33.21 -7.69 -27.10
C ASP A 349 -33.09 -6.62 -26.00
N ALA A 350 -34.22 -6.10 -25.50
CA ALA A 350 -34.22 -5.13 -24.40
C ALA A 350 -33.67 -5.72 -23.09
N GLN A 351 -33.82 -7.02 -22.84
CA GLN A 351 -33.24 -7.67 -21.67
C GLN A 351 -31.71 -7.88 -21.83
N TYR A 352 -31.23 -8.13 -23.05
CA TYR A 352 -29.81 -8.15 -23.38
C TYR A 352 -29.17 -6.75 -23.23
N ASP A 353 -29.83 -5.69 -23.71
CA ASP A 353 -29.41 -4.29 -23.48
C ASP A 353 -29.19 -4.06 -21.97
N VAL A 354 -30.21 -4.33 -21.14
CA VAL A 354 -30.15 -4.17 -19.68
C VAL A 354 -29.01 -4.97 -19.04
N GLU A 355 -28.82 -6.24 -19.43
CA GLU A 355 -27.74 -7.06 -18.89
C GLU A 355 -26.35 -6.55 -19.33
N SER A 356 -26.21 -6.05 -20.56
CA SER A 356 -24.94 -5.51 -21.06
C SER A 356 -24.52 -4.23 -20.34
N PHE A 357 -25.46 -3.31 -20.06
CA PHE A 357 -25.19 -2.11 -19.26
C PHE A 357 -25.00 -2.44 -17.76
N ALA A 358 -25.76 -3.39 -17.21
CA ALA A 358 -25.57 -3.84 -15.83
C ALA A 358 -24.15 -4.39 -15.60
N ARG A 359 -23.63 -5.17 -16.56
CA ARG A 359 -22.24 -5.66 -16.54
C ARG A 359 -21.23 -4.50 -16.54
N GLN A 360 -21.41 -3.52 -17.44
CA GLN A 360 -20.56 -2.32 -17.49
C GLN A 360 -20.62 -1.46 -16.22
N MET A 361 -21.75 -1.45 -15.49
CA MET A 361 -21.87 -0.77 -14.19
C MET A 361 -21.25 -1.58 -13.04
N SER A 362 -21.19 -2.92 -13.16
CA SER A 362 -20.52 -3.79 -12.20
C SER A 362 -19.01 -3.96 -12.44
N ASP A 363 -18.50 -3.49 -13.58
CA ASP A 363 -17.07 -3.37 -13.81
C ASP A 363 -16.55 -2.17 -13.01
N ASP A 364 -15.94 -2.43 -11.85
CA ASP A 364 -15.38 -1.43 -10.93
C ASP A 364 -14.29 -0.51 -11.57
N TYR A 365 -13.97 -0.66 -12.86
CA TYR A 365 -12.96 0.11 -13.56
C TYR A 365 -13.16 1.63 -13.40
N ILE A 366 -14.35 2.15 -13.73
CA ILE A 366 -14.63 3.60 -13.67
C ILE A 366 -14.59 4.10 -12.22
N GLN A 367 -15.11 3.33 -11.26
CA GLN A 367 -15.09 3.69 -9.85
C GLN A 367 -13.66 3.67 -9.27
N ASN A 368 -12.81 2.74 -9.71
CA ASN A 368 -11.41 2.70 -9.33
C ASN A 368 -10.61 3.88 -9.93
N ASP A 369 -10.90 4.29 -11.16
CA ASP A 369 -10.25 5.46 -11.77
C ASP A 369 -10.72 6.76 -11.12
N ILE A 370 -12.01 6.90 -10.80
CA ILE A 370 -12.53 8.01 -9.98
C ILE A 370 -11.76 8.09 -8.66
N ARG A 371 -11.71 6.99 -7.90
CA ARG A 371 -11.00 6.95 -6.60
C ARG A 371 -9.53 7.36 -6.71
N LYS A 372 -8.78 6.85 -7.70
CA LYS A 372 -7.37 7.26 -7.91
C LYS A 372 -7.22 8.77 -8.15
N VAL A 373 -8.19 9.37 -8.86
CA VAL A 373 -8.18 10.81 -9.13
C VAL A 373 -8.63 11.60 -7.91
N GLU A 374 -9.56 11.11 -7.11
CA GLU A 374 -9.93 11.67 -5.80
C GLU A 374 -8.76 11.63 -4.80
N ASP A 375 -8.08 10.49 -4.67
CA ASP A 375 -6.89 10.31 -3.83
C ASP A 375 -5.77 11.31 -4.23
N LYS A 376 -5.49 11.41 -5.54
CA LYS A 376 -4.55 12.37 -6.14
C LYS A 376 -4.98 13.84 -5.96
N ILE A 377 -6.29 14.14 -5.96
CA ILE A 377 -6.81 15.48 -5.66
C ILE A 377 -6.58 15.81 -4.18
N ALA A 378 -6.80 14.86 -3.27
CA ALA A 378 -6.54 15.04 -1.84
C ALA A 378 -5.05 15.27 -1.56
N GLU A 379 -4.17 14.43 -2.12
CA GLU A 379 -2.70 14.58 -2.05
C GLU A 379 -2.25 15.96 -2.56
N LEU A 380 -2.69 16.37 -3.76
CA LEU A 380 -2.34 17.67 -4.32
C LEU A 380 -2.89 18.83 -3.47
N GLN A 381 -4.07 18.70 -2.88
CA GLN A 381 -4.60 19.73 -1.98
C GLN A 381 -3.79 19.85 -0.68
N GLU A 382 -3.42 18.72 -0.06
CA GLU A 382 -2.60 18.72 1.16
C GLU A 382 -1.24 19.40 0.92
N ILE A 383 -0.59 19.13 -0.22
CA ILE A 383 0.71 19.75 -0.55
C ILE A 383 0.55 21.24 -0.95
N ILE A 384 -0.58 21.65 -1.53
CA ILE A 384 -0.87 23.07 -1.83
C ILE A 384 -1.14 23.87 -0.56
N ASP A 385 -1.95 23.32 0.36
CA ASP A 385 -2.30 23.97 1.61
C ASP A 385 -1.07 24.02 2.56
N ASN A 386 -0.24 22.98 2.58
CA ASN A 386 1.06 22.94 3.27
C ASN A 386 2.21 23.53 2.43
N SER A 387 2.03 24.73 1.86
CA SER A 387 3.06 25.40 1.04
C SER A 387 4.23 26.03 1.85
N GLY A 388 4.20 25.92 3.18
CA GLY A 388 5.33 26.18 4.07
C GLY A 388 5.75 24.90 4.78
N PHE A 389 7.04 24.59 4.77
CA PHE A 389 7.61 23.40 5.39
C PHE A 389 8.17 23.76 6.76
N TYR A 390 7.66 23.09 7.80
CA TYR A 390 8.03 23.31 9.19
C TYR A 390 8.73 22.07 9.76
N ALA A 391 9.62 22.27 10.73
CA ALA A 391 10.26 21.16 11.42
C ALA A 391 9.23 20.35 12.24
N THR A 392 9.22 19.03 12.05
CA THR A 392 8.40 18.07 12.82
C THR A 392 9.20 17.32 13.88
N ILE A 393 10.52 17.53 13.94
CA ILE A 393 11.42 17.13 15.03
C ILE A 393 12.25 18.32 15.53
N ASP A 394 12.57 18.34 16.83
CA ASP A 394 13.62 19.20 17.36
C ASP A 394 15.00 18.67 16.89
N GLY A 395 15.94 19.56 16.54
CA GLY A 395 17.26 19.11 16.08
C GLY A 395 18.12 20.16 15.39
N GLN A 396 19.09 19.71 14.61
CA GLN A 396 20.01 20.56 13.86
C GLN A 396 19.89 20.31 12.35
N VAL A 397 19.80 21.41 11.58
CA VAL A 397 19.75 21.39 10.12
C VAL A 397 21.06 20.86 9.56
N SER A 398 21.04 19.61 9.12
CA SER A 398 22.21 18.85 8.66
C SER A 398 22.54 19.10 7.19
N ASN A 399 21.52 19.45 6.39
CA ASN A 399 21.69 19.81 4.99
C ASN A 399 20.64 20.85 4.57
N VAL A 400 21.06 21.79 3.72
CA VAL A 400 20.18 22.64 2.91
C VAL A 400 20.73 22.58 1.48
N SER A 401 19.94 22.02 0.55
CA SER A 401 20.34 21.81 -0.84
C SER A 401 19.77 22.86 -1.81
N ILE A 402 18.83 23.68 -1.33
CA ILE A 402 18.02 24.65 -2.09
C ILE A 402 18.38 26.11 -1.82
N LYS A 403 17.95 26.98 -2.74
CA LYS A 403 18.01 28.45 -2.66
C LYS A 403 16.71 29.06 -3.17
N VAL A 404 16.45 30.31 -2.80
CA VAL A 404 15.31 31.08 -3.33
C VAL A 404 15.44 31.21 -4.86
N GLY A 405 14.37 30.86 -5.58
CA GLY A 405 14.34 30.78 -7.05
C GLY A 405 14.75 29.43 -7.64
N ASP A 406 15.20 28.44 -6.83
CA ASP A 406 15.38 27.08 -7.31
C ASP A 406 14.01 26.40 -7.55
N LYS A 407 13.89 25.62 -8.62
CA LYS A 407 12.67 24.89 -8.96
C LYS A 407 12.79 23.40 -8.61
N LEU A 408 12.02 22.98 -7.60
CA LEU A 408 11.87 21.58 -7.21
C LEU A 408 11.07 20.83 -8.28
N ALA A 409 11.56 19.65 -8.67
CA ALA A 409 11.03 18.86 -9.78
C ALA A 409 10.24 17.61 -9.34
N GLY A 410 10.10 17.36 -8.03
CA GLY A 410 9.45 16.18 -7.47
C GLY A 410 10.29 14.89 -7.61
N GLY A 411 11.29 14.73 -6.74
CA GLY A 411 12.08 13.49 -6.63
C GLY A 411 12.66 13.28 -5.23
N ASP A 412 13.46 12.22 -5.06
CA ASP A 412 13.96 11.74 -3.76
C ASP A 412 14.98 12.65 -3.06
N ALA A 413 15.46 13.72 -3.71
CA ALA A 413 16.41 14.65 -3.13
C ALA A 413 15.73 15.51 -2.05
N ALA A 414 16.22 15.46 -0.82
CA ALA A 414 15.79 16.33 0.26
C ALA A 414 16.20 17.79 -0.02
N ALA A 415 15.28 18.73 0.19
CA ALA A 415 15.55 20.16 0.14
C ALA A 415 16.26 20.63 1.42
N VAL A 416 15.78 20.13 2.57
CA VAL A 416 16.35 20.35 3.90
C VAL A 416 16.32 19.02 4.66
N THR A 417 17.38 18.70 5.39
CA THR A 417 17.41 17.57 6.33
C THR A 417 17.65 18.08 7.74
N VAL A 418 16.78 17.74 8.68
CA VAL A 418 16.98 17.97 10.13
C VAL A 418 17.39 16.65 10.77
N SER A 419 18.32 16.68 11.72
CA SER A 419 18.71 15.52 12.52
C SER A 419 18.61 15.84 14.00
N ASP A 420 18.09 14.91 14.80
CA ASP A 420 18.20 14.96 16.26
C ASP A 420 19.66 14.74 16.67
N THR A 421 20.26 15.75 17.29
CA THR A 421 21.65 15.73 17.79
C THR A 421 21.74 15.62 19.32
N SER A 422 20.60 15.50 20.02
CA SER A 422 20.55 15.36 21.48
C SER A 422 21.10 14.00 21.95
N SER A 423 20.74 12.95 21.20
CA SER A 423 21.19 11.58 21.40
C SER A 423 21.83 11.08 20.12
N LEU A 424 23.02 10.49 20.23
CA LEU A 424 23.76 9.95 19.09
C LEU A 424 23.91 8.43 19.21
N VAL A 425 23.96 7.78 18.06
CA VAL A 425 24.17 6.32 17.96
C VAL A 425 25.33 6.03 17.03
N ILE A 426 26.21 5.12 17.47
CA ILE A 426 27.26 4.56 16.63
C ILE A 426 26.75 3.24 16.10
N ASN A 427 26.70 3.11 14.78
CA ASN A 427 26.46 1.82 14.13
C ASN A 427 27.80 1.09 14.01
N VAL A 428 27.89 -0.10 14.61
CA VAL A 428 29.09 -0.94 14.62
C VAL A 428 28.78 -2.33 14.10
N ASN A 429 29.81 -2.99 13.58
CA ASN A 429 29.79 -4.41 13.25
C ASN A 429 30.72 -5.12 14.22
N ILE A 430 30.26 -6.22 14.82
CA ILE A 430 31.02 -7.08 15.73
C ILE A 430 31.18 -8.45 15.06
N ASP A 431 32.38 -9.00 15.01
CA ASP A 431 32.62 -10.28 14.34
C ASP A 431 32.07 -11.48 15.13
N GLU A 432 31.77 -12.58 14.43
CA GLU A 432 31.17 -13.81 15.00
C GLU A 432 31.99 -14.45 16.14
N ALA A 433 33.30 -14.21 16.21
CA ALA A 433 34.12 -14.66 17.35
C ALA A 433 33.76 -13.93 18.65
N ASP A 434 33.61 -12.61 18.57
CA ASP A 434 33.55 -11.71 19.72
C ASP A 434 32.13 -11.51 20.25
N ILE A 435 31.12 -11.69 19.40
CA ILE A 435 29.70 -11.49 19.73
C ILE A 435 29.25 -12.29 20.97
N SER A 436 29.85 -13.46 21.20
CA SER A 436 29.58 -14.32 22.35
C SER A 436 29.85 -13.65 23.71
N SER A 437 30.67 -12.59 23.70
CA SER A 437 31.10 -11.83 24.88
C SER A 437 30.41 -10.46 25.02
N VAL A 438 29.57 -10.04 24.06
CA VAL A 438 28.95 -8.70 24.04
C VAL A 438 27.47 -8.78 24.39
N THR A 439 27.02 -7.92 25.30
CA THR A 439 25.62 -7.85 25.75
C THR A 439 25.12 -6.41 25.85
N VAL A 440 23.81 -6.23 25.71
CA VAL A 440 23.14 -4.92 25.88
C VAL A 440 23.30 -4.45 27.33
N GLY A 441 23.69 -3.19 27.50
CA GLY A 441 24.01 -2.56 28.79
C GLY A 441 25.49 -2.51 29.14
N MET A 442 26.38 -3.14 28.34
CA MET A 442 27.82 -3.03 28.56
C MET A 442 28.35 -1.60 28.32
N PRO A 443 29.29 -1.12 29.14
CA PRO A 443 29.97 0.16 28.92
C PRO A 443 30.93 0.04 27.73
N VAL A 444 31.09 1.14 27.00
CA VAL A 444 31.97 1.24 25.85
C VAL A 444 32.82 2.50 25.95
N ASP A 445 34.13 2.34 25.93
CA ASP A 445 35.07 3.45 25.77
C ASP A 445 35.17 3.80 24.28
N LEU A 446 35.01 5.08 23.95
CA LEU A 446 34.98 5.58 22.58
C LEU A 446 36.14 6.54 22.37
N THR A 447 36.94 6.31 21.33
CA THR A 447 38.12 7.13 21.02
C THR A 447 37.97 7.75 19.64
N TYR A 448 38.11 9.08 19.56
CA TYR A 448 37.90 9.84 18.34
C TYR A 448 38.96 10.92 18.16
N ASP A 449 39.49 11.04 16.94
CA ASP A 449 40.57 11.98 16.65
C ASP A 449 40.05 13.37 16.28
N THR A 450 40.67 14.39 16.87
CA THR A 450 40.37 15.81 16.62
C THR A 450 41.65 16.57 16.27
N ASN A 451 41.51 17.83 15.82
CA ASN A 451 42.66 18.71 15.58
C ASN A 451 43.50 18.97 16.85
N ASP A 452 42.89 18.83 18.04
CA ASP A 452 43.53 19.03 19.34
C ASP A 452 44.04 17.70 19.96
N GLY A 453 44.06 16.62 19.17
CA GLY A 453 44.50 15.27 19.57
C GLY A 453 43.35 14.26 19.68
N SER A 454 43.69 13.05 20.10
CA SER A 454 42.71 11.99 20.35
C SER A 454 41.93 12.26 21.64
N GLN A 455 40.60 12.18 21.56
CA GLN A 455 39.66 12.47 22.64
C GLN A 455 38.88 11.19 22.99
N THR A 456 38.42 11.11 24.24
CA THR A 456 37.62 9.99 24.74
C THR A 456 36.19 10.44 25.08
N ALA A 457 35.24 9.56 24.77
CA ALA A 457 33.84 9.65 25.17
C ALA A 457 33.39 8.28 25.71
N TYR A 458 32.21 8.23 26.32
CA TYR A 458 31.64 7.01 26.89
C TYR A 458 30.29 6.71 26.26
N GLY A 459 30.04 5.45 25.93
CA GLY A 459 28.77 4.97 25.41
C GLY A 459 28.30 3.71 26.12
N THR A 460 27.11 3.24 25.76
CA THR A 460 26.57 1.95 26.22
C THR A 460 26.02 1.16 25.03
N VAL A 461 26.24 -0.16 25.02
CA VAL A 461 25.66 -1.05 24.01
C VAL A 461 24.14 -1.06 24.20
N SER A 462 23.39 -0.45 23.29
CA SER A 462 21.93 -0.30 23.39
C SER A 462 21.15 -1.32 22.56
N TYR A 463 21.75 -1.85 21.50
CA TYR A 463 21.20 -2.93 20.69
C TYR A 463 22.29 -3.85 20.15
N VAL A 464 22.00 -5.14 20.06
CA VAL A 464 22.82 -6.15 19.40
C VAL A 464 21.89 -7.02 18.54
N SER A 465 22.21 -7.18 17.26
CA SER A 465 21.43 -8.03 16.36
C SER A 465 21.52 -9.50 16.78
N PHE A 466 20.39 -10.20 16.76
CA PHE A 466 20.37 -11.67 16.87
C PHE A 466 20.71 -12.35 15.52
N GLU A 467 20.50 -11.65 14.40
CA GLU A 467 20.82 -12.15 13.06
C GLU A 467 22.21 -11.65 12.62
N ALA A 468 23.07 -12.59 12.24
CA ALA A 468 24.32 -12.31 11.57
C ALA A 468 24.10 -11.85 10.13
N LYS A 469 24.94 -10.94 9.65
CA LYS A 469 25.05 -10.55 8.25
C LYS A 469 26.39 -11.02 7.68
N ILE A 470 26.39 -11.36 6.40
CA ILE A 470 27.58 -11.76 5.66
C ILE A 470 27.90 -10.63 4.69
N ASN A 471 29.18 -10.26 4.56
CA ASN A 471 29.60 -9.26 3.59
C ASN A 471 29.37 -9.78 2.15
N SER A 472 28.96 -8.90 1.24
CA SER A 472 28.56 -9.25 -0.14
C SER A 472 29.62 -10.03 -0.94
N ASP A 473 30.89 -9.91 -0.55
CA ASP A 473 32.04 -10.59 -1.15
C ASP A 473 32.29 -12.01 -0.60
N GLY A 474 31.44 -12.50 0.32
CA GLY A 474 31.55 -13.83 0.92
C GLY A 474 32.56 -13.96 2.07
N GLY A 475 32.84 -12.85 2.77
CA GLY A 475 33.73 -12.81 3.94
C GLY A 475 33.09 -13.28 5.24
N SER A 476 33.76 -13.03 6.37
CA SER A 476 33.29 -13.35 7.73
C SER A 476 31.88 -12.83 8.02
N ALA A 477 31.15 -13.56 8.86
CA ALA A 477 29.87 -13.11 9.40
C ALA A 477 30.09 -12.11 10.56
N TYR A 478 29.26 -11.07 10.57
CA TYR A 478 29.26 -10.02 11.58
C TYR A 478 27.85 -9.75 12.09
N PHE A 479 27.74 -9.30 13.33
CA PHE A 479 26.50 -8.93 13.97
C PHE A 479 26.44 -7.40 14.07
N PRO A 480 25.47 -6.74 13.41
CA PRO A 480 25.25 -5.31 13.60
C PRO A 480 24.85 -5.02 15.05
N ALA A 481 25.50 -4.04 15.67
CA ALA A 481 25.15 -3.54 16.99
C ALA A 481 25.10 -2.01 16.98
N THR A 482 24.45 -1.46 18.00
CA THR A 482 24.28 -0.02 18.17
C THR A 482 24.74 0.37 19.57
N ILE A 483 25.58 1.38 19.63
CA ILE A 483 26.07 1.98 20.88
C ILE A 483 25.42 3.36 20.98
N THR A 484 24.71 3.63 22.06
CA THR A 484 24.14 4.96 22.34
C THR A 484 25.11 5.76 23.20
N LEU A 485 25.28 7.04 22.88
CA LEU A 485 26.06 7.99 23.67
C LEU A 485 25.28 9.30 23.87
N GLU A 486 25.49 9.92 25.03
CA GLU A 486 25.00 11.28 25.31
C GLU A 486 25.94 12.29 24.62
N ASN A 487 25.38 13.24 23.87
CA ASN A 487 26.19 14.20 23.12
C ASN A 487 26.55 15.41 24.01
N ASP A 488 27.85 15.61 24.24
CA ASP A 488 28.37 16.79 24.95
C ASP A 488 28.51 18.04 24.06
N GLY A 489 28.10 17.93 22.79
CA GLY A 489 28.18 18.97 21.77
C GLY A 489 29.47 18.95 20.94
N LYS A 490 30.44 18.07 21.25
CA LYS A 490 31.66 17.91 20.44
C LYS A 490 31.53 16.86 19.32
N LEU A 491 30.55 15.97 19.42
CA LEU A 491 30.36 14.87 18.48
C LEU A 491 29.30 15.22 17.43
N LEU A 492 29.64 14.96 16.16
CA LEU A 492 28.81 15.28 15.00
C LEU A 492 28.47 14.01 14.19
N PRO A 493 27.25 13.90 13.64
CA PRO A 493 26.92 12.89 12.64
C PRO A 493 27.95 12.80 11.51
N GLY A 494 28.29 11.57 11.10
CA GLY A 494 29.28 11.28 10.07
C GLY A 494 30.73 11.19 10.58
N MET A 495 31.02 11.55 11.83
CA MET A 495 32.34 11.28 12.44
C MET A 495 32.59 9.77 12.54
N SER A 496 33.81 9.35 12.23
CA SER A 496 34.29 7.99 12.49
C SER A 496 34.88 7.91 13.89
N VAL A 497 34.60 6.82 14.61
CA VAL A 497 35.07 6.60 15.98
C VAL A 497 35.56 5.18 16.16
N ASN A 498 36.60 5.00 16.96
CA ASN A 498 37.00 3.70 17.45
C ASN A 498 36.22 3.40 18.74
N TYR A 499 35.88 2.14 18.97
CA TYR A 499 35.15 1.69 20.14
C TYR A 499 35.88 0.54 20.82
N SER A 500 35.72 0.42 22.14
CA SER A 500 36.28 -0.62 22.98
C SER A 500 35.23 -1.07 24.00
N ILE A 501 34.58 -2.20 23.75
CA ILE A 501 33.56 -2.77 24.66
C ILE A 501 34.28 -3.60 25.71
N LEU A 502 34.06 -3.31 27.00
CA LEU A 502 34.58 -4.14 28.08
C LEU A 502 33.79 -5.45 28.16
N ALA A 503 34.38 -6.54 27.67
CA ALA A 503 33.70 -7.83 27.51
C ALA A 503 33.79 -8.68 28.78
N VAL A 504 34.99 -8.80 29.36
CA VAL A 504 35.23 -9.45 30.65
C VAL A 504 36.25 -8.64 31.44
N SER A 505 36.05 -8.51 32.74
CA SER A 505 37.07 -8.04 33.68
C SER A 505 37.12 -8.95 34.90
N ARG A 506 38.31 -9.22 35.43
CA ARG A 506 38.54 -9.98 36.67
C ARG A 506 39.52 -9.24 37.56
N ASP A 507 39.04 -8.83 38.73
CA ASP A 507 39.87 -8.28 39.81
C ASP A 507 40.54 -9.39 40.62
N SER A 508 41.75 -9.11 41.13
CA SER A 508 42.51 -10.02 42.00
C SER A 508 42.80 -11.39 41.38
N CYS A 509 43.03 -11.42 40.07
CA CYS A 509 43.49 -12.59 39.34
C CYS A 509 45.02 -12.69 39.38
N MET A 510 45.56 -13.90 39.26
CA MET A 510 46.99 -14.19 39.24
C MET A 510 47.50 -14.05 37.81
N ILE A 511 48.42 -13.11 37.55
CA ILE A 511 48.83 -12.71 36.20
C ILE A 511 50.27 -13.13 35.91
N LEU A 512 50.51 -13.62 34.69
CA LEU A 512 51.83 -13.84 34.12
C LEU A 512 51.85 -13.37 32.64
N PRO A 513 52.94 -12.74 32.13
CA PRO A 513 53.02 -12.37 30.73
C PRO A 513 52.87 -13.58 29.81
N SER A 514 52.03 -13.47 28.77
CA SER A 514 51.60 -14.59 27.92
C SER A 514 52.75 -15.32 27.22
N GLN A 515 53.90 -14.66 27.06
CA GLN A 515 55.14 -15.22 26.51
C GLN A 515 55.77 -16.32 27.39
N CYS A 516 55.45 -16.37 28.69
CA CYS A 516 55.99 -17.35 29.63
C CYS A 516 55.25 -18.70 29.59
N ILE A 517 54.14 -18.78 28.85
CA ILE A 517 53.25 -19.95 28.81
C ILE A 517 53.54 -20.75 27.54
N VAL A 518 54.04 -21.96 27.72
CA VAL A 518 54.35 -22.88 26.63
C VAL A 518 53.22 -23.90 26.49
N ASN A 519 52.55 -23.91 25.34
CA ASN A 519 51.52 -24.91 25.04
C ASN A 519 52.18 -26.21 24.55
N THR A 520 52.03 -27.28 25.33
CA THR A 520 52.52 -28.63 25.00
C THR A 520 51.36 -29.56 24.64
N GLU A 521 51.65 -30.77 24.13
CA GLU A 521 50.61 -31.78 23.83
C GLU A 521 49.82 -32.24 25.08
N GLU A 522 50.37 -32.03 26.28
CA GLU A 522 49.70 -32.36 27.56
C GLU A 522 49.04 -31.15 28.25
N GLY A 523 49.10 -29.96 27.63
CA GLY A 523 48.50 -28.71 28.10
C GLY A 523 49.49 -27.54 28.25
N PRO A 524 49.03 -26.38 28.74
CA PRO A 524 49.90 -25.26 29.03
C PRO A 524 50.78 -25.53 30.25
N VAL A 525 52.06 -25.18 30.13
CA VAL A 525 53.06 -25.22 31.21
C VAL A 525 53.78 -23.89 31.29
N VAL A 526 54.35 -23.60 32.46
CA VAL A 526 55.31 -22.50 32.67
C VAL A 526 56.64 -23.09 33.13
N TYR A 527 57.75 -22.45 32.75
CA TYR A 527 59.08 -22.90 33.17
C TYR A 527 59.52 -22.09 34.40
N VAL A 528 59.40 -22.69 35.58
CA VAL A 528 59.72 -22.08 36.88
C VAL A 528 61.20 -22.23 37.18
N LYS A 529 61.82 -21.21 37.79
CA LYS A 529 63.24 -21.21 38.17
C LYS A 529 63.54 -22.25 39.25
N ASN A 530 64.57 -23.10 39.05
CA ASN A 530 64.90 -24.20 39.99
C ASN A 530 65.13 -23.73 41.43
N GLU A 531 65.58 -22.50 41.66
CA GLU A 531 65.82 -21.94 43.00
C GLU A 531 64.52 -21.83 43.83
N GLN A 532 63.33 -21.86 43.21
CA GLN A 532 62.03 -21.80 43.88
C GLN A 532 61.37 -23.18 44.10
N GLU A 533 61.98 -24.29 43.64
CA GLU A 533 61.47 -25.65 43.83
C GLU A 533 61.21 -25.99 45.32
N THR A 534 62.06 -25.47 46.22
CA THR A 534 61.93 -25.68 47.67
C THR A 534 60.97 -24.75 48.39
N ASP A 535 60.57 -23.63 47.78
CA ASP A 535 59.79 -22.59 48.45
C ASP A 535 58.28 -22.81 48.29
N PHE A 536 57.85 -23.33 47.13
CA PHE A 536 56.44 -23.55 46.80
C PHE A 536 56.05 -25.02 46.52
N GLY A 537 57.01 -25.90 46.21
CA GLY A 537 56.78 -27.36 46.16
C GLY A 537 55.88 -27.86 45.02
N TYR A 538 55.94 -27.25 43.83
CA TYR A 538 55.20 -27.68 42.65
C TYR A 538 55.62 -29.07 42.14
N GLU A 539 54.70 -29.83 41.53
CA GLU A 539 55.03 -31.10 40.86
C GLU A 539 55.60 -30.84 39.44
N PRO A 540 56.84 -31.26 39.14
CA PRO A 540 57.45 -31.05 37.83
C PRO A 540 56.92 -32.01 36.76
N VAL A 541 56.77 -31.50 35.54
CA VAL A 541 56.42 -32.28 34.34
C VAL A 541 57.69 -32.63 33.56
N GLU A 542 57.94 -33.93 33.32
CA GLU A 542 59.07 -34.37 32.48
C GLU A 542 58.77 -34.16 30.99
N LEU A 543 59.19 -33.02 30.46
CA LEU A 543 59.29 -32.78 29.02
C LEU A 543 60.62 -33.33 28.48
N GLY A 544 60.64 -33.75 27.21
CA GLY A 544 61.80 -34.38 26.57
C GLY A 544 63.08 -33.52 26.57
N GLU A 545 64.24 -34.20 26.53
CA GLU A 545 65.57 -33.55 26.62
C GLU A 545 65.72 -32.36 25.66
N GLY A 546 66.03 -31.18 26.22
CA GLY A 546 66.26 -29.94 25.47
C GLY A 546 65.02 -29.08 25.22
N ILE A 547 63.84 -29.44 25.74
CA ILE A 547 62.62 -28.61 25.65
C ILE A 547 62.56 -27.53 26.74
N VAL A 548 63.06 -27.82 27.94
CA VAL A 548 63.12 -26.89 29.07
C VAL A 548 64.51 -26.22 29.14
N PRO A 549 64.62 -24.89 29.37
CA PRO A 549 65.91 -24.20 29.49
C PRO A 549 66.74 -24.63 30.71
N ASP A 550 68.08 -24.62 30.57
CA ASP A 550 69.03 -24.89 31.65
C ASP A 550 68.73 -23.99 32.88
N GLY A 551 68.34 -24.59 34.01
CA GLY A 551 68.05 -23.88 35.28
C GLY A 551 66.57 -23.67 35.60
N TYR A 552 65.66 -24.22 34.79
CA TYR A 552 64.20 -24.18 35.00
C TYR A 552 63.61 -25.60 34.95
N TYR A 553 62.41 -25.75 35.51
CA TYR A 553 61.59 -26.95 35.46
C TYR A 553 60.17 -26.61 34.99
N ALA A 554 59.51 -27.52 34.27
CA ALA A 554 58.17 -27.28 33.76
C ALA A 554 57.12 -27.58 34.83
N VAL A 555 56.25 -26.61 35.11
CA VAL A 555 55.08 -26.74 36.00
C VAL A 555 53.82 -26.62 35.17
N ARG A 556 52.86 -27.52 35.37
CA ARG A 556 51.57 -27.50 34.68
C ARG A 556 50.68 -26.42 35.29
N VAL A 557 50.08 -25.59 34.42
CA VAL A 557 49.15 -24.54 34.83
C VAL A 557 47.78 -24.74 34.22
N GLU A 558 46.78 -24.14 34.85
CA GLU A 558 45.45 -23.92 34.28
C GLU A 558 45.33 -22.43 33.94
N ILE A 559 45.01 -22.10 32.69
CA ILE A 559 44.98 -20.71 32.21
C ILE A 559 43.53 -20.21 32.08
N GLY A 560 43.34 -18.93 32.37
CA GLY A 560 42.05 -18.25 32.42
C GLY A 560 41.81 -17.34 31.20
N ILE A 561 41.36 -16.11 31.45
CA ILE A 561 41.33 -15.07 30.40
C ILE A 561 42.74 -14.56 30.08
N ALA A 562 42.93 -14.03 28.87
CA ALA A 562 44.18 -13.42 28.42
C ALA A 562 43.91 -12.11 27.68
N ASP A 563 44.78 -11.12 27.86
CA ASP A 563 44.87 -9.92 27.03
C ASP A 563 46.03 -10.04 26.00
N ALA A 564 46.39 -8.94 25.35
CA ALA A 564 47.43 -8.92 24.32
C ALA A 564 48.86 -9.21 24.83
N GLU A 565 49.13 -9.02 26.13
CA GLU A 565 50.47 -9.14 26.74
C GLU A 565 50.49 -10.13 27.93
N ASN A 566 49.35 -10.34 28.60
CA ASN A 566 49.23 -11.03 29.88
C ASN A 566 48.14 -12.12 29.87
N THR A 567 48.34 -13.17 30.67
CA THR A 567 47.38 -14.27 30.85
C THR A 567 47.13 -14.51 32.34
N GLU A 568 45.88 -14.77 32.69
CA GLU A 568 45.46 -15.25 34.01
C GLU A 568 45.87 -16.72 34.21
N ILE A 569 46.46 -17.02 35.35
CA ILE A 569 46.68 -18.38 35.84
C ILE A 569 45.61 -18.69 36.90
N VAL A 570 44.76 -19.67 36.62
CA VAL A 570 43.68 -20.12 37.52
C VAL A 570 44.23 -21.07 38.59
N SER A 571 45.21 -21.90 38.23
CA SER A 571 45.91 -22.80 39.16
C SER A 571 47.29 -23.22 38.62
N GLY A 572 48.19 -23.65 39.52
CA GLY A 572 49.49 -24.25 39.18
C GLY A 572 50.73 -23.54 39.74
N ILE A 573 50.67 -22.22 39.96
CA ILE A 573 51.74 -21.43 40.59
C ILE A 573 51.17 -20.37 41.56
N GLU A 574 51.97 -19.94 42.54
CA GLU A 574 51.67 -18.89 43.54
C GLU A 574 52.37 -17.56 43.23
N GLU A 575 51.84 -16.45 43.75
CA GLU A 575 52.34 -15.09 43.53
C GLU A 575 53.83 -14.94 43.94
N GLY A 576 54.62 -14.29 43.08
CA GLY A 576 56.08 -14.20 43.25
C GLY A 576 56.85 -15.34 42.59
N THR A 577 56.19 -16.29 41.93
CA THR A 577 56.87 -17.30 41.10
C THR A 577 57.52 -16.65 39.89
N VAL A 578 58.81 -16.94 39.70
CA VAL A 578 59.67 -16.44 38.62
C VAL A 578 59.71 -17.47 37.50
N CYS A 579 59.18 -17.07 36.35
CA CYS A 579 59.06 -17.90 35.16
C CYS A 579 59.98 -17.38 34.04
N TYR A 580 60.53 -18.29 33.24
CA TYR A 580 61.22 -17.96 32.00
C TYR A 580 60.25 -17.34 30.99
N GLN A 581 60.58 -16.13 30.50
CA GLN A 581 59.84 -15.43 29.45
C GLN A 581 60.52 -15.58 28.08
N GLY A 582 61.85 -15.72 28.05
CA GLY A 582 62.61 -15.89 26.80
C GLY A 582 64.12 -15.74 26.98
N THR A 583 64.87 -15.82 25.88
CA THR A 583 66.30 -15.44 25.83
C THR A 583 66.50 -14.35 24.80
N MET A 584 66.95 -13.17 25.22
CA MET A 584 67.45 -12.15 24.31
C MET A 584 68.78 -12.62 23.72
N GLN A 585 68.85 -12.72 22.40
CA GLN A 585 70.11 -12.87 21.69
C GLN A 585 70.57 -11.49 21.21
N SER A 586 71.87 -11.20 21.36
CA SER A 586 72.46 -9.96 20.84
C SER A 586 73.23 -10.25 19.56
N ASP A 587 72.75 -9.71 18.45
CA ASP A 587 73.36 -9.77 17.10
C ASP A 587 74.79 -9.23 17.04
N GLY A 588 75.23 -8.51 18.08
CA GLY A 588 76.53 -7.83 18.13
C GLY A 588 76.56 -6.46 17.45
N GLU A 589 75.46 -6.03 16.81
CA GLU A 589 75.31 -4.69 16.21
C GLU A 589 74.41 -3.74 17.04
N GLY A 590 73.92 -4.15 18.21
CA GLY A 590 73.30 -3.26 19.20
C GLY A 590 71.78 -3.04 19.06
N TYR A 591 71.11 -3.85 18.24
CA TYR A 591 69.66 -4.04 18.30
C TYR A 591 69.33 -5.25 19.19
N TRP A 592 68.07 -5.31 19.64
CA TRP A 592 67.54 -6.35 20.53
C TRP A 592 66.24 -6.88 19.93
N TYR A 593 66.02 -8.19 20.06
CA TYR A 593 64.83 -8.92 19.62
C TYR A 593 64.44 -9.94 20.69
#